data_AF-A0A7X0MIS7-F1
#
_entry.id   AF-A0A7X0MIS7-F1
#
_cell.length_a   1.000
_cell.length_b   1.000
_cell.length_c   1.000
_cell.angle_alpha   90.00
_cell.angle_beta   90.00
_cell.angle_gamma   90.00
#
_symmetry.space_group_name_H-M   'P 1'
#
loop_
_entity.id
_entity.type
_entity.pdbx_description
1 polymer ?
#
loop_
_entity_poly.entity_id
_entity_poly.type
_entity_poly.pdbx_seq_one_letter_code
_entity_poly.pdbx_strand_id
1 'polypeptide(L)'
;METKRQIKLNYTREFTIACKINNLKPIELLQYFINHVSFYAFIGGKIDVTYLWATTVCIDFKEEYGGEIIQVTIPEIQEISLKYIKKLTSLNLNEPFLSSTAAFQSILIMDEWSSEMLPFTDYEPEIMIFNGELLKLTFDFNLICRMNGSGIEELLQYFIDKVSLARERATNFHHFVKTDPSTAFLLLLVGHDESVRDRVLPQQEMYKKYGLRLLELDDEQNEEDNFENRMKNYDAFYQEWFSALNRISN
;
A
#
# COMPACT_ATOMS: atom_id res chain seq x y z
N MET A 1 -26.72 17.98 0.48
CA MET A 1 -25.74 17.08 1.14
C MET A 1 -25.59 15.90 0.22
N GLU A 2 -24.51 15.85 -0.56
CA GLU A 2 -24.21 14.68 -1.38
C GLU A 2 -23.89 13.53 -0.43
N THR A 3 -24.62 12.42 -0.55
CA THR A 3 -24.34 11.19 0.18
C THR A 3 -23.02 10.63 -0.36
N LYS A 4 -21.95 10.77 0.43
CA LYS A 4 -20.65 10.15 0.14
C LYS A 4 -20.85 8.65 -0.04
N ARG A 5 -20.18 8.06 -1.04
CA ARG A 5 -20.19 6.62 -1.25
C ARG A 5 -19.69 5.92 0.01
N GLN A 6 -20.46 4.95 0.48
CA GLN A 6 -20.11 4.11 1.61
C GLN A 6 -19.68 2.74 1.11
N ILE A 7 -18.51 2.28 1.55
CA ILE A 7 -17.94 0.98 1.18
C ILE A 7 -17.78 0.09 2.41
N LYS A 8 -17.74 -1.23 2.22
CA LYS A 8 -17.58 -2.20 3.31
C LYS A 8 -16.33 -3.04 3.08
N LEU A 9 -15.29 -2.73 3.86
CA LEU A 9 -14.07 -3.51 3.90
C LEU A 9 -14.14 -4.56 5.01
N ASN A 10 -13.74 -5.79 4.72
CA ASN A 10 -13.65 -6.88 5.67
C ASN A 10 -12.18 -7.07 6.05
N TYR A 11 -11.78 -6.60 7.24
CA TYR A 11 -10.41 -6.76 7.71
C TYR A 11 -10.11 -8.22 8.03
N THR A 12 -9.13 -8.80 7.33
CA THR A 12 -8.65 -10.13 7.62
C THR A 12 -7.95 -10.17 8.99
N ARG A 13 -7.84 -11.38 9.54
CA ARG A 13 -7.11 -11.62 10.80
C ARG A 13 -5.65 -11.23 10.64
N GLU A 14 -5.02 -11.61 9.53
CA GLU A 14 -3.61 -11.34 9.24
C GLU A 14 -3.34 -9.84 9.10
N PHE A 15 -4.21 -9.11 8.38
CA PHE A 15 -4.13 -7.65 8.28
C PHE A 15 -4.27 -6.98 9.66
N THR A 16 -5.25 -7.40 10.45
CA THR A 16 -5.49 -6.84 11.80
C THR A 16 -4.27 -7.02 12.71
N ILE A 17 -3.64 -8.19 12.64
CA ILE A 17 -2.43 -8.51 13.40
C ILE A 17 -1.27 -7.66 12.93
N ALA A 18 -1.07 -7.56 11.61
CA ALA A 18 0.00 -6.76 11.03
C ALA A 18 -0.13 -5.29 11.44
N CYS A 19 -1.34 -4.71 11.38
CA CYS A 19 -1.62 -3.36 11.88
C CYS A 19 -1.25 -3.21 13.36
N LYS A 20 -1.75 -4.10 14.24
CA LYS A 20 -1.53 -4.00 15.68
C LYS A 20 -0.05 -4.17 16.06
N ILE A 21 0.65 -5.12 15.45
CA ILE A 21 2.07 -5.37 15.66
C ILE A 21 2.93 -4.21 15.16
N ASN A 22 2.43 -3.37 14.26
CA ASN A 22 3.14 -2.18 13.80
C ASN A 22 2.59 -0.89 14.42
N ASN A 23 1.75 -1.00 15.46
CA ASN A 23 1.08 0.11 16.13
C ASN A 23 0.34 1.07 15.17
N LEU A 24 -0.28 0.51 14.13
CA LEU A 24 -1.08 1.24 13.14
C LEU A 24 -2.55 0.87 13.30
N LYS A 25 -3.45 1.85 13.11
CA LYS A 25 -4.86 1.54 12.90
C LYS A 25 -5.08 1.03 11.47
N PRO A 26 -6.04 0.12 11.23
CA PRO A 26 -6.45 -0.31 9.89
C PRO A 26 -6.66 0.85 8.91
N ILE A 27 -7.45 1.86 9.32
CA ILE A 27 -7.73 3.04 8.50
C ILE A 27 -6.47 3.85 8.16
N GLU A 28 -5.53 3.95 9.10
CA GLU A 28 -4.29 4.69 8.91
C GLU A 28 -3.44 4.00 7.84
N LEU A 29 -3.30 2.67 7.90
CA LEU A 29 -2.55 1.91 6.90
C LEU A 29 -3.19 2.03 5.50
N LEU A 30 -4.52 1.97 5.41
CA LEU A 30 -5.22 2.19 4.14
C LEU A 30 -4.99 3.60 3.59
N GLN A 31 -5.02 4.62 4.46
CA GLN A 31 -4.73 5.99 4.04
C GLN A 31 -3.28 6.16 3.60
N TYR A 32 -2.33 5.53 4.29
CA TYR A 32 -0.93 5.50 3.86
C TYR A 32 -0.80 4.84 2.49
N PHE A 33 -1.45 3.70 2.26
CA PHE A 33 -1.47 3.04 0.96
C PHE A 33 -1.95 3.98 -0.15
N ILE A 34 -3.13 4.59 0.02
CA ILE A 34 -3.71 5.53 -0.96
C ILE A 34 -2.76 6.72 -1.23
N ASN A 35 -2.14 7.26 -0.19
CA ASN A 35 -1.23 8.40 -0.32
C ASN A 35 0.08 8.05 -1.05
N HIS A 36 0.50 6.79 -1.03
CA HIS A 36 1.75 6.32 -1.65
C HIS A 36 1.55 5.72 -3.04
N VAL A 37 0.31 5.56 -3.50
CA VAL A 37 0.05 5.23 -4.90
C VAL A 37 0.42 6.44 -5.77
N SER A 38 1.31 6.24 -6.74
CA SER A 38 1.86 7.32 -7.57
C SER A 38 1.77 6.99 -9.05
N PHE A 39 1.19 7.91 -9.82
CA PHE A 39 1.18 7.81 -11.27
C PHE A 39 2.58 7.96 -11.87
N TYR A 40 3.44 8.75 -11.24
CA TYR A 40 4.84 8.86 -11.66
C TYR A 40 5.58 7.53 -11.53
N ALA A 41 5.42 6.82 -10.41
CA ALA A 41 5.91 5.44 -10.25
C ALA A 41 5.34 4.50 -11.32
N PHE A 42 4.03 4.60 -11.58
CA PHE A 42 3.32 3.74 -12.53
C PHE A 42 3.89 3.81 -13.96
N ILE A 43 4.34 4.99 -14.41
CA ILE A 43 4.96 5.16 -15.74
C ILE A 43 6.47 4.91 -15.75
N GLY A 44 7.02 4.30 -14.69
CA GLY A 44 8.44 3.98 -14.56
C GLY A 44 9.32 5.14 -14.08
N GLY A 45 8.71 6.16 -13.47
CA GLY A 45 9.43 7.25 -12.82
C GLY A 45 10.19 6.76 -11.59
N LYS A 46 11.40 7.29 -11.40
CA LYS A 46 12.22 6.97 -10.22
C LYS A 46 11.73 7.76 -9.00
N ILE A 47 11.18 7.06 -8.02
CA ILE A 47 10.71 7.61 -6.74
C ILE A 47 11.12 6.67 -5.59
N ASP A 48 10.88 7.10 -4.35
CA ASP A 48 11.10 6.27 -3.16
C ASP A 48 10.42 4.90 -3.29
N VAL A 49 11.09 3.89 -2.75
CA VAL A 49 10.71 2.48 -2.86
C VAL A 49 9.31 2.21 -2.30
N THR A 50 8.87 2.96 -1.28
CA THR A 50 7.54 2.82 -0.68
C THR A 50 6.44 3.15 -1.69
N TYR A 51 6.63 4.20 -2.50
CA TYR A 51 5.69 4.57 -3.57
C TYR A 51 5.68 3.54 -4.69
N LEU A 52 6.84 2.98 -5.04
CA LEU A 52 6.96 1.92 -6.05
C LEU A 52 6.15 0.69 -5.63
N TRP A 53 6.29 0.23 -4.38
CA TRP A 53 5.58 -0.96 -3.90
C TRP A 53 4.08 -0.72 -3.72
N ALA A 54 3.66 0.44 -3.20
CA ALA A 54 2.24 0.81 -3.15
C ALA A 54 1.62 0.78 -4.56
N THR A 55 2.30 1.38 -5.54
CA THR A 55 1.83 1.39 -6.93
C THR A 55 1.86 -0.01 -7.55
N THR A 56 2.80 -0.86 -7.15
CA THR A 56 2.89 -2.26 -7.60
C THR A 56 1.68 -3.08 -7.15
N VAL A 57 1.08 -2.80 -5.98
CA VAL A 57 -0.19 -3.43 -5.56
C VAL A 57 -1.28 -3.18 -6.61
N CYS A 58 -1.40 -1.96 -7.13
CA CYS A 58 -2.40 -1.62 -8.16
C CYS A 58 -2.15 -2.37 -9.48
N ILE A 59 -0.87 -2.61 -9.81
CA ILE A 59 -0.47 -3.36 -11.01
C ILE A 59 -0.77 -4.86 -10.82
N ASP A 60 -0.39 -5.44 -9.68
CA ASP A 60 -0.62 -6.84 -9.34
C ASP A 60 -2.14 -7.14 -9.28
N PHE A 61 -2.93 -6.24 -8.68
CA PHE A 61 -4.39 -6.32 -8.69
C PHE A 61 -4.98 -6.31 -10.11
N LYS A 62 -4.45 -5.47 -11.01
CA LYS A 62 -4.88 -5.45 -12.41
C LYS A 62 -4.53 -6.75 -13.13
N GLU A 63 -3.36 -7.32 -12.87
CA GLU A 63 -2.96 -8.59 -13.47
C GLU A 63 -3.87 -9.75 -13.02
N GLU A 64 -4.32 -9.73 -11.76
CA GLU A 64 -5.13 -10.81 -11.16
C GLU A 64 -6.65 -10.63 -11.40
N TYR A 65 -7.16 -9.38 -11.38
CA TYR A 65 -8.59 -9.06 -11.41
C TYR A 65 -8.96 -7.96 -12.42
N GLY A 66 -8.04 -7.56 -13.30
CA GLY A 66 -8.19 -6.40 -14.16
C GLY A 66 -9.50 -6.37 -14.96
N GLY A 67 -10.10 -5.18 -15.01
CA GLY A 67 -11.27 -4.89 -15.83
C GLY A 67 -10.90 -4.40 -17.23
N GLU A 68 -11.91 -4.14 -18.04
CA GLU A 68 -11.72 -3.47 -19.33
C GLU A 68 -11.26 -2.03 -19.10
N ILE A 69 -10.25 -1.60 -19.87
CA ILE A 69 -9.79 -0.20 -19.85
C ILE A 69 -10.94 0.68 -20.35
N ILE A 70 -11.41 1.58 -19.48
CA ILE A 70 -12.42 2.56 -19.88
C ILE A 70 -11.75 3.62 -20.75
N GLN A 71 -12.00 3.57 -22.04
CA GLN A 71 -11.46 4.55 -22.98
C GLN A 71 -11.99 5.95 -22.64
N VAL A 72 -11.08 6.90 -22.44
CA VAL A 72 -11.43 8.31 -22.35
C VAL A 72 -11.84 8.79 -23.75
N THR A 73 -13.10 9.15 -23.93
CA THR A 73 -13.64 9.62 -25.23
C THR A 73 -13.77 11.14 -25.32
N ILE A 74 -13.64 11.85 -24.20
CA ILE A 74 -13.78 13.32 -24.14
C ILE A 74 -12.47 13.97 -24.61
N PRO A 75 -12.46 14.74 -25.72
CA PRO A 75 -11.25 15.32 -26.29
C PRO A 75 -10.46 16.21 -25.33
N GLU A 76 -11.15 17.02 -24.53
CA GLU A 76 -10.54 17.92 -23.55
C GLU A 76 -9.77 17.14 -22.49
N ILE A 77 -10.33 16.03 -22.01
CA ILE A 77 -9.66 15.13 -21.05
C ILE A 77 -8.41 14.51 -21.68
N GLN A 78 -8.50 14.10 -22.94
CA GLN A 78 -7.36 13.53 -23.66
C GLN A 78 -6.24 14.56 -23.82
N GLU A 79 -6.56 15.81 -24.17
CA GLU A 79 -5.58 16.88 -24.34
C GLU A 79 -4.86 17.20 -23.02
N ILE A 80 -5.63 17.40 -21.94
CA ILE A 80 -5.08 17.63 -20.59
C ILE A 80 -4.20 16.45 -20.19
N SER A 81 -4.70 15.22 -20.31
CA SER A 81 -3.94 14.02 -19.93
C SER A 81 -2.63 13.89 -20.72
N LEU A 82 -2.67 14.10 -22.05
CA LEU A 82 -1.48 14.04 -22.89
C LEU A 82 -0.45 15.12 -22.53
N LYS A 83 -0.89 16.33 -22.18
CA LYS A 83 -0.01 17.42 -21.71
C LYS A 83 0.77 16.98 -20.47
N TYR A 84 0.11 16.41 -19.48
CA TYR A 84 0.74 16.04 -18.21
C TYR A 84 1.56 14.75 -18.29
N ILE A 85 1.08 13.74 -19.03
CA ILE A 85 1.87 12.53 -19.32
C ILE A 85 3.20 12.92 -19.98
N LYS A 86 3.20 13.82 -20.98
CA LYS A 86 4.43 14.31 -21.62
C LYS A 86 5.37 14.99 -20.62
N LYS A 87 4.86 15.86 -19.74
CA LYS A 87 5.66 16.52 -18.69
C LYS A 87 6.34 15.48 -17.78
N LEU A 88 5.60 14.49 -17.31
CA LEU A 88 6.12 13.44 -16.42
C LEU A 88 7.11 12.51 -17.15
N THR A 89 6.84 12.15 -18.40
CA THR A 89 7.79 11.37 -19.21
C THR A 89 9.08 12.15 -19.45
N SER A 90 9.00 13.45 -19.77
CA SER A 90 10.18 14.30 -19.91
C SER A 90 10.97 14.41 -18.60
N LEU A 91 10.29 14.48 -17.45
CA LEU A 91 10.94 14.44 -16.14
C LEU A 91 11.76 13.14 -15.96
N ASN A 92 11.17 11.99 -16.30
CA ASN A 92 11.83 10.69 -16.18
C ASN A 92 13.05 10.55 -17.13
N LEU A 93 12.97 11.11 -18.34
CA LEU A 93 14.04 11.01 -19.34
C LEU A 93 15.23 11.95 -19.07
N ASN A 94 14.99 13.09 -18.41
CA ASN A 94 15.98 14.15 -18.25
C ASN A 94 16.70 14.14 -16.89
N GLU A 95 16.21 13.37 -15.91
CA GLU A 95 16.81 13.25 -14.57
C GLU A 95 17.52 11.91 -14.40
N PRO A 96 18.88 11.87 -14.43
CA PRO A 96 19.62 10.61 -14.42
C PRO A 96 19.60 9.86 -13.06
N PHE A 97 19.14 10.46 -11.96
CA PHE A 97 19.20 9.85 -10.63
C PHE A 97 17.89 10.00 -9.82
N LEU A 98 17.70 9.13 -8.83
CA LEU A 98 16.73 9.27 -7.74
C LEU A 98 17.02 10.57 -6.99
N SER A 99 16.60 11.71 -7.54
CA SER A 99 16.66 12.99 -6.85
C SER A 99 15.31 13.18 -6.17
N SER A 100 15.34 13.47 -4.87
CA SER A 100 14.18 14.00 -4.14
C SER A 100 13.52 15.16 -4.90
N THR A 101 14.30 15.87 -5.73
CA THR A 101 13.84 16.87 -6.70
C THR A 101 12.86 16.32 -7.73
N ALA A 102 13.13 15.19 -8.38
CA ALA A 102 12.22 14.60 -9.36
C ALA A 102 10.91 14.12 -8.70
N ALA A 103 11.00 13.54 -7.50
CA ALA A 103 9.82 13.18 -6.72
C ALA A 103 8.98 14.41 -6.33
N PHE A 104 9.62 15.50 -5.91
CA PHE A 104 8.92 16.74 -5.59
C PHE A 104 8.29 17.38 -6.85
N GLN A 105 9.01 17.41 -7.97
CA GLN A 105 8.49 17.94 -9.23
C GLN A 105 7.33 17.10 -9.76
N SER A 106 7.37 15.77 -9.62
CA SER A 106 6.26 14.93 -10.05
C SER A 106 5.00 15.23 -9.24
N ILE A 107 5.11 15.45 -7.92
CA ILE A 107 3.98 15.88 -7.08
C ILE A 107 3.38 17.19 -7.59
N LEU A 108 4.21 18.21 -7.86
CA LEU A 108 3.73 19.49 -8.40
C LEU A 108 3.01 19.32 -9.75
N ILE A 109 3.54 18.47 -10.63
CA ILE A 109 2.93 18.17 -11.93
C ILE A 109 1.58 17.45 -11.74
N MET A 110 1.48 16.53 -10.77
CA MET A 110 0.23 15.83 -10.45
C MET A 110 -0.81 16.78 -9.84
N ASP A 111 -0.42 17.74 -9.00
CA ASP A 111 -1.31 18.76 -8.43
C ASP A 111 -1.86 19.69 -9.52
N GLU A 112 -1.01 20.13 -10.45
CA GLU A 112 -1.43 20.89 -11.63
C GLU A 112 -2.40 20.09 -12.49
N TRP A 113 -2.09 18.80 -12.74
CA TRP A 113 -2.96 17.92 -13.53
C TRP A 113 -4.31 17.77 -12.84
N SER A 114 -4.33 17.46 -11.55
CA SER A 114 -5.56 17.36 -10.76
C SER A 114 -6.42 18.61 -10.89
N SER A 115 -5.82 19.79 -10.71
CA SER A 115 -6.53 21.07 -10.77
C SER A 115 -7.18 21.34 -12.12
N GLU A 116 -6.51 21.00 -13.23
CA GLU A 116 -7.08 21.14 -14.58
C GLU A 116 -8.10 20.05 -14.92
N MET A 117 -7.95 18.84 -14.35
CA MET A 117 -8.73 17.65 -14.71
C MET A 117 -10.04 17.53 -13.92
N LEU A 118 -10.04 17.91 -12.64
CA LEU A 118 -11.19 17.75 -11.74
C LEU A 118 -12.51 18.35 -12.26
N PRO A 119 -12.55 19.50 -12.94
CA PRO A 119 -13.80 20.03 -13.51
C PRO A 119 -14.48 19.12 -14.54
N PHE A 120 -13.73 18.16 -15.11
CA PHE A 120 -14.17 17.28 -16.19
C PHE A 120 -14.27 15.81 -15.76
N THR A 121 -13.95 15.48 -14.51
CA THR A 121 -14.00 14.11 -14.00
C THR A 121 -14.98 13.97 -12.83
N ASP A 122 -15.43 12.74 -12.65
CA ASP A 122 -16.27 12.25 -11.55
C ASP A 122 -15.42 11.58 -10.46
N TYR A 123 -14.17 12.02 -10.28
CA TYR A 123 -13.28 11.44 -9.28
C TYR A 123 -13.82 11.67 -7.88
N GLU A 124 -13.90 10.59 -7.10
CA GLU A 124 -14.36 10.64 -5.72
C GLU A 124 -13.22 11.22 -4.86
N PRO A 125 -13.38 12.37 -4.20
CA PRO A 125 -12.32 12.94 -3.36
C PRO A 125 -12.18 12.20 -2.04
N GLU A 126 -13.23 11.50 -1.61
CA GLU A 126 -13.29 10.76 -0.37
C GLU A 126 -14.37 9.68 -0.41
N ILE A 127 -14.16 8.63 0.37
CA ILE A 127 -15.12 7.55 0.59
C ILE A 127 -15.27 7.30 2.08
N MET A 128 -16.45 6.86 2.49
CA MET A 128 -16.73 6.51 3.88
C MET A 128 -16.71 4.99 4.05
N ILE A 129 -15.96 4.50 5.04
CA ILE A 129 -16.03 3.09 5.43
C ILE A 129 -17.29 2.88 6.28
N PHE A 130 -17.83 1.66 6.26
CA PHE A 130 -19.05 1.31 7.01
C PHE A 130 -19.06 1.74 8.49
N ASN A 131 -17.90 1.81 9.14
CA ASN A 131 -17.75 2.26 10.54
C ASN A 131 -17.76 3.80 10.72
N GLY A 132 -17.97 4.58 9.65
CA GLY A 132 -18.03 6.04 9.66
C GLY A 132 -16.68 6.74 9.49
N GLU A 133 -15.57 5.99 9.38
CA GLU A 133 -14.25 6.57 9.10
C GLU A 133 -14.15 6.99 7.62
N LEU A 134 -13.39 8.05 7.35
CA LEU A 134 -13.23 8.62 5.99
C LEU A 134 -11.83 8.33 5.46
N LEU A 135 -11.77 7.86 4.21
CA LEU A 135 -10.56 7.79 3.41
C LEU A 135 -10.57 8.91 2.38
N LYS A 136 -9.49 9.69 2.33
CA LYS A 136 -9.26 10.69 1.29
C LYS A 136 -8.57 10.02 0.12
N LEU A 137 -9.14 10.14 -1.07
CA LEU A 137 -8.59 9.55 -2.28
C LEU A 137 -7.75 10.59 -3.01
N THR A 138 -6.48 10.26 -3.27
CA THR A 138 -5.61 11.11 -4.06
C THR A 138 -6.03 11.08 -5.53
N PHE A 139 -5.61 12.10 -6.27
CA PHE A 139 -5.82 12.13 -7.72
C PHE A 139 -5.09 10.97 -8.41
N ASP A 140 -3.84 10.69 -8.03
CA ASP A 140 -3.07 9.54 -8.50
C ASP A 140 -3.80 8.21 -8.30
N PHE A 141 -4.34 7.99 -7.11
CA PHE A 141 -5.07 6.76 -6.78
C PHE A 141 -6.32 6.60 -7.65
N ASN A 142 -7.15 7.65 -7.75
CA ASN A 142 -8.32 7.66 -8.63
C ASN A 142 -7.96 7.40 -10.09
N LEU A 143 -6.91 8.09 -10.58
CA LEU A 143 -6.44 7.99 -11.96
C LEU A 143 -5.98 6.57 -12.29
N ILE A 144 -5.16 5.96 -11.43
CA ILE A 144 -4.66 4.59 -11.63
C ILE A 144 -5.81 3.58 -11.57
N CYS A 145 -6.73 3.72 -10.61
CA CYS A 145 -7.91 2.85 -10.53
C CYS A 145 -8.69 2.89 -11.84
N ARG A 146 -9.00 4.09 -12.35
CA ARG A 146 -9.74 4.25 -13.61
C ARG A 146 -8.99 3.69 -14.81
N MET A 147 -7.68 3.96 -14.92
CA MET A 147 -6.86 3.46 -16.04
C MET A 147 -6.75 1.94 -16.08
N ASN A 148 -6.82 1.29 -14.92
CA ASN A 148 -6.79 -0.16 -14.80
C ASN A 148 -8.18 -0.81 -14.81
N GLY A 149 -9.26 -0.03 -14.90
CA GLY A 149 -10.62 -0.53 -14.75
C GLY A 149 -10.89 -1.15 -13.38
N SER A 150 -10.12 -0.73 -12.37
CA SER A 150 -10.18 -1.24 -11.00
C SER A 150 -11.20 -0.45 -10.18
N GLY A 151 -12.08 -1.17 -9.49
CA GLY A 151 -12.91 -0.57 -8.45
C GLY A 151 -12.11 -0.29 -7.18
N ILE A 152 -12.42 0.83 -6.52
CA ILE A 152 -11.69 1.28 -5.32
C ILE A 152 -11.88 0.31 -4.15
N GLU A 153 -13.12 -0.16 -3.93
CA GLU A 153 -13.44 -1.08 -2.83
C GLU A 153 -12.71 -2.41 -2.99
N GLU A 154 -12.71 -2.94 -4.21
CA GLU A 154 -12.07 -4.19 -4.59
C GLU A 154 -10.55 -4.11 -4.46
N LEU A 155 -9.92 -3.00 -4.89
CA LEU A 155 -8.48 -2.79 -4.72
C LEU A 155 -8.09 -2.65 -3.25
N LEU A 156 -8.87 -1.92 -2.44
CA LEU A 156 -8.60 -1.80 -1.01
C LEU A 156 -8.79 -3.14 -0.29
N GLN A 157 -9.83 -3.91 -0.66
CA GLN A 157 -10.04 -5.25 -0.11
C GLN A 157 -8.91 -6.20 -0.52
N TYR A 158 -8.44 -6.12 -1.77
CA TYR A 158 -7.29 -6.86 -2.24
C TYR A 158 -6.03 -6.59 -1.42
N PHE A 159 -5.72 -5.30 -1.19
CA PHE A 159 -4.61 -4.91 -0.33
C PHE A 159 -4.74 -5.50 1.08
N ILE A 160 -5.92 -5.45 1.67
CA ILE A 160 -6.21 -6.06 2.99
C ILE A 160 -5.99 -7.58 2.97
N ASP A 161 -6.45 -8.26 1.93
CA ASP A 161 -6.42 -9.72 1.84
C ASP A 161 -5.01 -10.27 1.63
N LYS A 162 -4.11 -9.47 1.05
CA LYS A 162 -2.74 -9.88 0.71
C LYS A 162 -1.70 -9.57 1.79
N VAL A 163 -1.99 -8.67 2.73
CA VAL A 163 -1.08 -8.37 3.85
C VAL A 163 -0.97 -9.55 4.81
N SER A 164 0.22 -10.16 4.88
CA SER A 164 0.51 -11.31 5.73
C SER A 164 1.98 -11.37 6.17
N LEU A 165 2.24 -11.02 7.43
CA LEU A 165 3.60 -11.10 8.00
C LEU A 165 4.13 -12.55 8.05
N ALA A 166 3.23 -13.51 8.32
CA ALA A 166 3.59 -14.92 8.41
C ALA A 166 4.03 -15.49 7.05
N ARG A 167 3.21 -15.24 6.02
CA ARG A 167 3.51 -15.65 4.66
C ARG A 167 4.80 -15.02 4.16
N GLU A 168 4.98 -13.72 4.37
CA GLU A 168 6.19 -13.00 3.93
C GLU A 168 7.45 -13.57 4.58
N ARG A 169 7.42 -13.86 5.90
CA ARG A 169 8.56 -14.50 6.56
C ARG A 169 8.81 -15.92 6.05
N ALA A 170 7.76 -16.74 5.92
CA ALA A 170 7.88 -18.11 5.40
C ALA A 170 8.45 -18.17 3.97
N THR A 171 8.14 -17.14 3.16
CA THR A 171 8.63 -16.94 1.79
C THR A 171 10.09 -16.50 1.75
N ASN A 172 10.53 -15.60 2.64
CA ASN A 172 11.90 -15.08 2.63
C ASN A 172 13.00 -16.15 2.83
N PHE A 173 12.67 -17.33 3.38
CA PHE A 173 13.57 -18.50 3.45
C PHE A 173 13.67 -19.28 2.13
N HIS A 174 12.83 -18.99 1.15
CA HIS A 174 12.90 -19.58 -0.17
C HIS A 174 13.17 -18.47 -1.17
N HIS A 175 14.44 -18.33 -1.58
CA HIS A 175 14.96 -17.35 -2.55
C HIS A 175 14.28 -17.33 -3.95
N PHE A 176 13.16 -18.04 -4.12
CA PHE A 176 12.46 -18.28 -5.38
C PHE A 176 11.02 -17.76 -5.41
N VAL A 177 10.47 -17.20 -4.32
CA VAL A 177 9.08 -16.73 -4.29
C VAL A 177 9.02 -15.20 -4.28
N LYS A 178 8.21 -14.62 -5.18
CA LYS A 178 7.93 -13.18 -5.28
C LYS A 178 7.30 -12.70 -3.97
N THR A 179 7.92 -11.72 -3.31
CA THR A 179 7.35 -11.00 -2.15
C THR A 179 6.00 -10.37 -2.54
N ASP A 180 5.02 -10.47 -1.65
CA ASP A 180 3.70 -9.88 -1.86
C ASP A 180 3.78 -8.34 -1.79
N PRO A 181 3.33 -7.61 -2.82
CA PRO A 181 3.48 -6.15 -2.85
C PRO A 181 2.80 -5.42 -1.68
N SER A 182 1.68 -5.95 -1.18
CA SER A 182 0.92 -5.33 -0.10
C SER A 182 1.68 -5.46 1.22
N THR A 183 2.28 -6.62 1.46
CA THR A 183 3.12 -6.83 2.65
C THR A 183 4.44 -6.07 2.55
N ALA A 184 5.09 -6.05 1.39
CA ALA A 184 6.29 -5.24 1.16
C ALA A 184 6.04 -3.75 1.43
N PHE A 185 4.93 -3.21 0.93
CA PHE A 185 4.55 -1.82 1.21
C PHE A 185 4.46 -1.55 2.71
N LEU A 186 3.78 -2.40 3.48
CA LEU A 186 3.68 -2.26 4.93
C LEU A 186 5.07 -2.27 5.60
N LEU A 187 5.93 -3.23 5.24
CA LEU A 187 7.26 -3.35 5.86
C LEU A 187 8.16 -2.15 5.54
N LEU A 188 8.10 -1.64 4.32
CA LEU A 188 8.83 -0.43 3.91
C LEU A 188 8.30 0.81 4.60
N LEU A 189 6.98 0.96 4.69
CA LEU A 189 6.34 2.05 5.42
C LEU A 189 6.84 2.09 6.88
N VAL A 190 6.82 0.95 7.57
CA VAL A 190 7.28 0.87 8.97
C VAL A 190 8.80 1.11 9.10
N GLY A 191 9.59 0.67 8.12
CA GLY A 191 11.05 0.84 8.12
C GLY A 191 11.54 2.24 7.77
N HIS A 192 10.79 2.98 6.95
CA HIS A 192 11.25 4.23 6.34
C HIS A 192 10.45 5.48 6.76
N ASP A 193 9.17 5.37 7.12
CA ASP A 193 8.38 6.51 7.59
C ASP A 193 8.69 6.80 9.07
N GLU A 194 9.34 7.93 9.33
CA GLU A 194 9.74 8.33 10.68
C GLU A 194 8.55 8.44 11.64
N SER A 195 7.40 8.93 11.16
CA SER A 195 6.20 9.10 11.98
C SER A 195 5.58 7.77 12.40
N VAL A 196 5.74 6.73 11.59
CA VAL A 196 5.29 5.37 11.91
C VAL A 196 6.32 4.68 12.80
N ARG A 197 7.61 4.75 12.43
CA ARG A 197 8.71 4.15 13.17
C ARG A 197 8.78 4.66 14.62
N ASP A 198 8.60 5.95 14.84
CA ASP A 198 8.71 6.55 16.17
C ASP A 198 7.50 6.23 17.06
N ARG A 199 6.37 5.78 16.51
CA ARG A 199 5.22 5.29 17.30
C ARG A 199 5.44 3.90 17.89
N VAL A 200 6.47 3.18 17.46
CA VAL A 200 6.84 1.87 18.00
C VAL A 200 7.54 1.99 19.37
N LEU A 201 8.02 3.19 19.72
CA LEU A 201 8.78 3.49 20.94
C LEU A 201 8.10 3.09 22.27
N PRO A 202 6.77 3.21 22.47
CA PRO A 202 6.11 2.83 23.73
C PRO A 202 6.06 1.31 24.00
N GLN A 203 6.41 0.47 23.02
CA GLN A 203 6.31 -0.99 23.09
C GLN A 203 7.68 -1.68 23.05
N GLN A 204 8.79 -0.93 23.16
CA GLN A 204 10.17 -1.41 22.93
C GLN A 204 10.52 -2.72 23.65
N GLU A 205 10.10 -2.92 24.90
CA GLU A 205 10.40 -4.15 25.64
C GLU A 205 9.71 -5.37 25.02
N MET A 206 8.45 -5.21 24.60
CA MET A 206 7.70 -6.25 23.89
C MET A 206 8.30 -6.51 22.51
N TYR A 207 8.63 -5.47 21.76
CA TYR A 207 9.33 -5.62 20.47
C TYR A 207 10.69 -6.29 20.64
N LYS A 208 11.45 -5.98 21.69
CA LYS A 208 12.72 -6.63 21.96
C LYS A 208 12.52 -8.10 22.31
N LYS A 209 11.55 -8.41 23.17
CA LYS A 209 11.23 -9.79 23.57
C LYS A 209 10.78 -10.63 22.36
N TYR A 210 9.80 -10.14 21.61
CA TYR A 210 9.29 -10.87 20.45
C TYR A 210 10.26 -10.82 19.27
N GLY A 211 11.07 -9.78 19.14
CA GLY A 211 12.17 -9.71 18.17
C GLY A 211 13.22 -10.80 18.42
N LEU A 212 13.64 -11.02 19.66
CA LEU A 212 14.54 -12.12 20.02
C LEU A 212 13.91 -13.49 19.73
N ARG A 213 12.65 -13.69 20.11
CA ARG A 213 11.93 -14.94 19.81
C ARG A 213 11.72 -15.18 18.32
N LEU A 214 11.57 -14.11 17.53
CA LEU A 214 11.47 -14.22 16.08
C LEU A 214 12.81 -14.69 15.49
N LEU A 215 13.94 -14.20 16.01
CA LEU A 215 15.26 -14.69 15.59
C LEU A 215 15.46 -16.17 15.95
N GLU A 216 15.05 -16.59 17.14
CA GLU A 216 15.09 -18.00 17.54
C GLU A 216 14.20 -18.86 16.61
N LEU A 217 13.00 -18.38 16.30
CA LEU A 217 12.10 -19.05 15.37
C LEU A 217 12.69 -19.10 13.95
N ASP A 218 13.30 -18.02 13.48
CA ASP A 218 13.99 -17.95 12.18
C ASP A 218 15.10 -19.01 12.10
N ASP A 219 15.88 -19.19 13.18
CA ASP A 219 16.90 -20.23 13.29
C ASP A 219 16.28 -21.64 13.24
N GLU A 220 15.15 -21.87 13.91
CA GLU A 220 14.42 -23.15 13.87
C GLU A 220 13.82 -23.44 12.49
N GLN A 221 13.30 -22.42 11.80
CA GLN A 221 12.65 -22.59 10.50
C GLN A 221 13.64 -22.74 9.34
N ASN A 222 14.94 -22.44 9.53
CA ASN A 222 15.98 -22.70 8.53
C ASN A 222 16.04 -24.17 8.10
N GLU A 223 15.69 -25.09 9.01
CA GLU A 223 15.74 -26.54 8.76
C GLU A 223 14.38 -27.11 8.29
N GLU A 224 13.32 -26.31 8.24
CA GLU A 224 11.99 -26.73 7.81
C GLU A 224 11.79 -26.42 6.32
N ASP A 225 11.80 -27.45 5.49
CA ASP A 225 11.61 -27.33 4.04
C ASP A 225 10.14 -27.08 3.65
N ASN A 226 9.17 -27.45 4.49
CA ASN A 226 7.76 -27.33 4.17
C ASN A 226 7.22 -25.91 4.39
N PHE A 227 6.82 -25.25 3.30
CA PHE A 227 6.26 -23.90 3.32
C PHE A 227 5.02 -23.75 4.22
N GLU A 228 4.08 -24.70 4.17
CA GLU A 228 2.85 -24.64 4.97
C GLU A 228 3.14 -24.76 6.47
N ASN A 229 4.12 -25.61 6.85
CA ASN A 229 4.57 -25.71 8.23
C ASN A 229 5.22 -24.40 8.70
N ARG A 230 6.12 -23.82 7.90
CA ARG A 230 6.73 -22.51 8.22
C ARG A 230 5.65 -21.44 8.40
N MET A 231 4.72 -21.34 7.45
CA MET A 231 3.63 -20.38 7.50
C MET A 231 2.79 -20.56 8.76
N LYS A 232 2.45 -21.80 9.13
CA LYS A 232 1.71 -22.10 10.36
C LYS A 232 2.48 -21.72 11.63
N ASN A 233 3.79 -21.97 11.67
CA ASN A 233 4.63 -21.63 12.82
C ASN A 233 4.74 -20.11 12.99
N TYR A 234 4.96 -19.37 11.89
CA TYR A 234 4.97 -17.91 11.93
C TYR A 234 3.60 -17.32 12.27
N ASP A 235 2.51 -17.85 11.73
CA ASP A 235 1.17 -17.41 12.13
C ASP A 235 1.01 -17.57 13.64
N ALA A 236 1.25 -18.77 14.18
CA ALA A 236 1.16 -19.02 15.62
C ALA A 236 1.98 -18.01 16.46
N PHE A 237 3.20 -17.70 16.03
CA PHE A 237 4.05 -16.68 16.66
C PHE A 237 3.42 -15.28 16.63
N TYR A 238 2.97 -14.80 15.47
CA TYR A 238 2.38 -13.47 15.33
C TYR A 238 1.03 -13.36 16.07
N GLN A 239 0.26 -14.44 16.16
CA GLN A 239 -0.96 -14.51 16.99
C GLN A 239 -0.65 -14.32 18.47
N GLU A 240 0.42 -14.95 18.96
CA GLU A 240 0.84 -14.84 20.34
C GLU A 240 1.28 -13.39 20.65
N TRP A 241 2.07 -12.80 19.76
CA TRP A 241 2.49 -11.41 19.88
C TRP A 241 1.30 -10.46 19.92
N PHE A 242 0.38 -10.58 18.96
CA PHE A 242 -0.87 -9.83 18.92
C PHE A 242 -1.66 -9.94 20.23
N SER A 243 -1.84 -11.17 20.73
CA SER A 243 -2.56 -11.44 21.97
C SER A 243 -1.92 -10.75 23.17
N ALA A 244 -0.59 -10.76 23.24
CA ALA A 244 0.14 -10.14 24.33
C ALA A 244 0.07 -8.60 24.27
N LEU A 245 0.06 -7.99 23.08
CA LEU A 245 -0.15 -6.54 22.93
C LEU A 245 -1.54 -6.09 23.40
N ASN A 246 -2.57 -6.91 23.15
CA ASN A 246 -3.93 -6.60 23.60
C ASN A 246 -4.11 -6.71 25.12
N ARG A 247 -3.31 -7.51 25.81
CA ARG A 247 -3.33 -7.60 27.29
C ARG A 247 -2.79 -6.35 27.99
N ILE A 248 -1.96 -5.57 27.31
CA ILE A 248 -1.34 -4.34 27.85
C ILE A 248 -2.24 -3.11 27.60
N SER A 249 -3.17 -3.20 26.64
CA SER A 249 -4.07 -2.09 26.26
C SER A 249 -5.35 -2.01 27.10
N ASN A 250 -5.52 -2.90 28.09
CA ASN A 250 -6.62 -2.95 29.07
C ASN A 250 -6.08 -2.70 30.48
#